data_AF-A0A9I9CPQ7-F1
#
_entry.id   AF-A0A9I9CPQ7-F1
#
_cell.length_a   1.000
_cell.length_b   1.000
_cell.length_c   1.000
_cell.angle_alpha   90.00
_cell.angle_beta   90.00
_cell.angle_gamma   90.00
#
_symmetry.space_group_name_H-M   'P 1'
#
loop_
_entity.id
_entity.type
_entity.pdbx_description
1 polymer ?
#
loop_
_entity_poly.entity_id
_entity_poly.type
_entity_poly.pdbx_seq_one_letter_code
_entity_poly.pdbx_strand_id
1 'polypeptide(L)'
;TRAKCASETLENLTVNSLKKRWKSENFVKKKKIFIAFFFFFFFISSLSLLVRFSSMAEFLRFNLLFLFTLTISYLLRRASASYAGSASSIVNPAKVKQISWSPRAFVYEGFLTDLECDHLISLAKAELKRSSVADNLSGESKVSEVRTSSGAFIHKAKDPIVSGIEDKIAAWTFLPKENGEDIQVLRYEYGQKYDAHFDYFADKVNIARGGHRMATVLMYLSDVEKGGETVFPSAEESQRRQASETNQDLSDCAKKGIAVKPRKGDALLFFSLHPNAIPDTSSLHGGCPVIEGEKWSATKWIHVDSFDTIARDHTNCGDENPSCERWAELGECTNNPEYMVGSPELPGYCRKSCKACS
;
A
#
# COMPACT_ATOMS: atom_id res chain seq x y z
N THR A 1 46.10 48.52 1.55
CA THR A 1 45.90 47.06 1.75
C THR A 1 45.20 46.67 3.05
N ARG A 2 44.96 47.56 4.04
CA ARG A 2 44.13 47.24 5.24
C ARG A 2 42.62 47.56 5.12
N ALA A 3 42.22 48.51 4.28
CA ALA A 3 40.81 48.90 4.12
C ALA A 3 39.97 47.92 3.26
N LYS A 4 40.59 47.22 2.29
CA LYS A 4 39.89 46.24 1.44
C LYS A 4 39.49 44.97 2.22
N CYS A 5 40.34 44.47 3.12
CA CYS A 5 39.99 43.32 3.96
C CYS A 5 38.85 43.64 4.94
N ALA A 6 38.76 44.86 5.48
CA ALA A 6 37.69 45.21 6.42
C ALA A 6 36.30 45.24 5.75
N SER A 7 36.24 45.70 4.49
CA SER A 7 34.99 45.73 3.69
C SER A 7 34.51 44.33 3.31
N GLU A 8 35.40 43.46 2.83
CA GLU A 8 35.06 42.08 2.48
C GLU A 8 34.66 41.24 3.70
N THR A 9 35.22 41.55 4.88
CA THR A 9 34.85 40.86 6.13
C THR A 9 33.47 41.28 6.62
N LEU A 10 33.10 42.57 6.50
CA LEU A 10 31.78 43.08 6.91
C LEU A 10 30.65 42.60 5.98
N GLU A 11 30.87 42.55 4.66
CA GLU A 11 29.90 41.99 3.70
C GLU A 11 29.68 40.50 3.94
N ASN A 12 30.73 39.73 4.16
CA ASN A 12 30.61 38.30 4.45
C ASN A 12 29.89 38.04 5.79
N LEU A 13 30.10 38.89 6.80
CA LEU A 13 29.39 38.80 8.08
C LEU A 13 27.89 39.16 7.94
N THR A 14 27.54 40.15 7.13
CA THR A 14 26.14 40.52 6.89
C THR A 14 25.40 39.47 6.06
N VAL A 15 26.01 38.94 5.01
CA VAL A 15 25.42 37.86 4.18
C VAL A 15 25.24 36.58 5.00
N ASN A 16 26.22 36.21 5.83
CA ASN A 16 26.10 35.03 6.67
C ASN A 16 25.08 35.21 7.81
N SER A 17 24.97 36.41 8.37
CA SER A 17 23.91 36.78 9.34
C SER A 17 22.51 36.66 8.71
N LEU A 18 22.33 37.16 7.49
CA LEU A 18 21.08 37.05 6.74
C LEU A 18 20.74 35.60 6.39
N LYS A 19 21.73 34.79 5.98
CA LYS A 19 21.53 33.34 5.73
C LYS A 19 21.13 32.58 7.00
N LYS A 20 21.73 32.90 8.15
CA LYS A 20 21.36 32.30 9.45
C LYS A 20 19.93 32.65 9.84
N ARG A 21 19.57 33.94 9.71
CA ARG A 21 18.21 34.44 9.98
C ARG A 21 17.18 33.86 9.02
N TRP A 22 17.54 33.66 7.76
CA TRP A 22 16.69 32.98 6.79
C TRP A 22 16.49 31.51 7.16
N LYS A 23 17.52 30.77 7.60
CA LYS A 23 17.34 29.40 8.07
C LYS A 23 16.35 29.30 9.26
N SER A 24 16.36 30.26 10.19
CA SER A 24 15.50 30.24 11.38
C SER A 24 14.07 30.72 11.18
N GLU A 25 13.69 31.29 10.02
CA GLU A 25 12.31 31.74 9.81
C GLU A 25 11.36 30.60 9.42
N ASN A 26 10.16 30.59 10.03
CA ASN A 26 9.11 29.62 9.73
C ASN A 26 8.63 29.69 8.27
N PHE A 27 8.21 28.54 7.75
CA PHE A 27 7.79 28.31 6.36
C PHE A 27 6.80 29.37 5.83
N VAL A 28 5.83 29.78 6.65
CA VAL A 28 4.83 30.80 6.30
C VAL A 28 5.45 32.16 6.00
N LYS A 29 6.49 32.55 6.75
CA LYS A 29 7.14 33.87 6.61
C LYS A 29 8.07 33.91 5.39
N LYS A 30 8.79 32.81 5.13
CA LYS A 30 9.54 32.59 3.88
C LYS A 30 8.65 32.65 2.65
N LYS A 31 7.47 32.03 2.71
CA LYS A 31 6.47 32.06 1.63
C LYS A 31 5.99 33.49 1.34
N LYS A 32 5.70 34.29 2.38
CA LYS A 32 5.33 35.71 2.23
C LYS A 32 6.43 36.55 1.59
N ILE A 33 7.69 36.36 1.99
CA ILE A 33 8.84 37.08 1.41
C ILE A 33 9.00 36.70 -0.08
N PHE A 34 8.91 35.42 -0.42
CA PHE A 34 9.04 34.96 -1.80
C PHE A 34 7.92 35.50 -2.69
N ILE A 35 6.69 35.53 -2.18
CA ILE A 35 5.54 36.13 -2.87
C ILE A 35 5.75 37.64 -3.08
N ALA A 36 6.26 38.36 -2.08
CA ALA A 36 6.54 39.79 -2.20
C ALA A 36 7.62 40.09 -3.26
N PHE A 37 8.70 39.30 -3.30
CA PHE A 37 9.73 39.42 -4.34
C PHE A 37 9.17 39.09 -5.73
N PHE A 38 8.33 38.05 -5.85
CA PHE A 38 7.68 37.71 -7.11
C PHE A 38 6.81 38.86 -7.65
N PHE A 39 5.98 39.47 -6.80
CA PHE A 39 5.16 40.63 -7.20
C PHE A 39 6.01 41.87 -7.52
N PHE A 40 7.12 42.10 -6.81
CA PHE A 40 8.02 43.21 -7.09
C PHE A 40 8.72 43.07 -8.44
N PHE A 41 9.26 41.88 -8.76
CA PHE A 41 9.86 41.61 -10.06
C PHE A 41 8.82 41.59 -11.20
N PHE A 42 7.62 41.07 -10.93
CA PHE A 42 6.50 41.13 -11.88
C PHE A 42 6.15 42.59 -12.21
N PHE A 43 6.05 43.46 -11.19
CA PHE A 43 5.78 44.89 -11.35
C PHE A 43 6.87 45.62 -12.16
N ILE A 44 8.16 45.33 -11.91
CA ILE A 44 9.26 45.94 -12.68
C ILE A 44 9.27 45.45 -14.14
N SER A 45 9.00 44.15 -14.36
CA SER A 45 8.92 43.58 -15.70
C SER A 45 7.73 44.14 -16.49
N SER A 46 6.60 44.38 -15.84
CA SER A 46 5.40 44.92 -16.48
C SER A 46 5.55 46.42 -16.78
N LEU A 47 6.28 47.17 -15.95
CA LEU A 47 6.60 48.59 -16.19
C LEU A 47 7.50 48.80 -17.41
N SER A 48 8.39 47.84 -17.70
CA SER A 48 9.28 47.87 -18.88
C SER A 48 8.60 47.38 -20.16
N LEU A 49 7.53 46.57 -20.05
CA LEU A 49 6.67 46.17 -21.16
C LEU A 49 5.67 47.28 -21.59
N LEU A 50 5.26 48.16 -20.67
CA LEU A 50 4.40 49.32 -20.96
C LEU A 50 4.97 50.26 -22.05
N VAL A 51 6.30 50.32 -22.21
CA VAL A 51 6.98 51.14 -23.21
C VAL A 51 6.97 50.50 -24.61
N ARG A 52 6.55 49.22 -24.74
CA ARG A 52 6.55 48.46 -26.00
C ARG A 52 5.17 48.23 -26.62
N PHE A 53 4.09 48.64 -25.96
CA PHE A 53 2.73 48.48 -26.47
C PHE A 53 2.13 49.81 -26.87
N SER A 54 1.45 49.81 -28.01
CA SER A 54 0.88 51.03 -28.60
C SER A 54 -0.41 51.46 -27.91
N SER A 55 -1.02 50.61 -27.06
CA SER A 55 -2.21 50.93 -26.27
C SER A 55 -2.29 50.15 -24.94
N MET A 56 -3.01 50.72 -23.96
CA MET A 56 -3.30 50.05 -22.69
C MET A 56 -4.08 48.73 -22.86
N ALA A 57 -4.88 48.60 -23.92
CA ALA A 57 -5.63 47.40 -24.21
C ALA A 57 -4.73 46.21 -24.58
N GLU A 58 -3.63 46.45 -25.32
CA GLU A 58 -2.64 45.41 -25.66
C GLU A 58 -1.86 44.95 -24.43
N PHE A 59 -1.48 45.89 -23.56
CA PHE A 59 -0.81 45.59 -22.30
C PHE A 59 -1.68 44.74 -21.36
N LEU A 60 -2.97 45.07 -21.23
CA LEU A 60 -3.92 44.30 -20.42
C LEU A 60 -4.14 42.89 -20.98
N ARG A 61 -4.26 42.74 -22.31
CA ARG A 61 -4.38 41.42 -22.97
C ARG A 61 -3.14 40.56 -22.75
N PHE A 62 -1.95 41.13 -22.88
CA PHE A 62 -0.69 40.42 -22.64
C PHE A 62 -0.57 39.94 -21.19
N ASN A 63 -0.89 40.81 -20.21
CA ASN A 63 -0.86 40.44 -18.79
C ASN A 63 -1.91 39.36 -18.46
N LEU A 64 -3.12 39.42 -19.05
CA LEU A 64 -4.13 38.38 -18.87
C LEU A 64 -3.67 37.04 -19.44
N LEU A 65 -3.10 37.03 -20.66
CA LEU A 65 -2.56 35.80 -21.27
C LEU A 65 -1.38 35.25 -20.46
N PHE A 66 -0.52 36.13 -19.95
CA PHE A 66 0.62 35.72 -19.12
C PHE A 66 0.17 35.10 -17.79
N LEU A 67 -0.82 35.71 -17.13
CA LEU A 67 -1.41 35.14 -15.92
C LEU A 67 -2.12 33.81 -16.20
N PHE A 68 -2.84 33.72 -17.32
CA PHE A 68 -3.53 32.50 -17.76
C PHE A 68 -2.55 31.36 -18.10
N THR A 69 -1.44 31.66 -18.75
CA THR A 69 -0.39 30.67 -19.05
C THR A 69 0.38 30.26 -17.80
N LEU A 70 0.59 31.16 -16.84
CA LEU A 70 1.14 30.85 -15.52
C LEU A 70 0.22 29.95 -14.70
N THR A 71 -1.09 30.22 -14.69
CA THR A 71 -2.07 29.37 -13.99
C THR A 71 -2.19 28.01 -14.65
N ILE A 72 -2.24 27.92 -15.98
CA ILE A 72 -2.19 26.64 -16.70
C ILE A 72 -0.88 25.90 -16.40
N SER A 73 0.26 26.56 -16.45
CA SER A 73 1.56 25.94 -16.16
C SER A 73 1.65 25.45 -14.72
N TYR A 74 1.09 26.20 -13.77
CA TYR A 74 0.99 25.80 -12.37
C TYR A 74 0.05 24.60 -12.19
N LEU A 75 -1.11 24.60 -12.83
CA LEU A 75 -2.06 23.49 -12.81
C LEU A 75 -1.48 22.23 -13.45
N LEU A 76 -0.80 22.36 -14.60
CA LEU A 76 -0.11 21.27 -15.28
C LEU A 76 1.03 20.72 -14.42
N ARG A 77 1.87 21.58 -13.83
CA ARG A 77 2.92 21.11 -12.89
C ARG A 77 2.35 20.41 -11.67
N ARG A 78 1.22 20.88 -11.14
CA ARG A 78 0.56 20.26 -10.00
C ARG A 78 -0.01 18.89 -10.37
N ALA A 79 -0.65 18.78 -11.54
CA ALA A 79 -1.13 17.52 -12.09
C ALA A 79 0.03 16.54 -12.36
N SER A 80 1.12 16.98 -12.98
CA SER A 80 2.31 16.16 -13.24
C SER A 80 3.04 15.75 -11.96
N ALA A 81 3.10 16.61 -10.94
CA ALA A 81 3.70 16.26 -9.65
C ALA A 81 2.85 15.25 -8.88
N SER A 82 1.51 15.33 -8.96
CA SER A 82 0.60 14.30 -8.44
C SER A 82 0.77 12.97 -9.18
N TYR A 83 1.08 13.01 -10.49
CA TYR A 83 1.27 11.79 -11.30
C TYR A 83 2.66 11.15 -11.13
N ALA A 84 3.69 11.96 -10.94
CA ALA A 84 5.08 11.49 -10.80
C ALA A 84 5.35 10.74 -9.48
N GLY A 85 4.49 10.90 -8.46
CA GLY A 85 4.64 10.23 -7.17
C GLY A 85 4.20 8.76 -7.16
N SER A 86 3.51 8.28 -8.19
CA SER A 86 2.78 6.99 -8.15
C SER A 86 3.36 5.89 -9.06
N ALA A 87 4.31 6.18 -9.94
CA ALA A 87 4.60 5.33 -11.10
C ALA A 87 5.83 4.42 -10.97
N SER A 88 6.50 4.36 -9.82
CA SER A 88 7.68 3.52 -9.66
C SER A 88 7.39 2.34 -8.74
N SER A 89 7.06 1.19 -9.34
CA SER A 89 6.99 -0.14 -8.71
C SER A 89 8.35 -0.67 -8.23
N ILE A 90 9.35 0.21 -8.05
CA ILE A 90 10.69 -0.16 -7.60
C ILE A 90 10.62 -0.54 -6.12
N VAL A 91 10.66 -1.84 -5.88
CA VAL A 91 10.87 -2.45 -4.57
C VAL A 91 12.34 -2.28 -4.20
N ASN A 92 12.60 -1.76 -3.00
CA ASN A 92 13.95 -1.66 -2.43
C ASN A 92 14.09 -2.70 -1.30
N PRO A 93 14.77 -3.84 -1.55
CA PRO A 93 14.94 -4.89 -0.55
C PRO A 93 15.65 -4.43 0.72
N ALA A 94 16.48 -3.38 0.67
CA ALA A 94 17.18 -2.87 1.85
C ALA A 94 16.25 -2.27 2.91
N LYS A 95 14.98 -1.98 2.55
CA LYS A 95 13.94 -1.52 3.47
C LYS A 95 13.13 -2.66 4.11
N VAL A 96 13.43 -3.91 3.76
CA VAL A 96 12.70 -5.07 4.26
C VAL A 96 13.40 -5.64 5.49
N LYS A 97 12.65 -5.78 6.58
CA LYS A 97 13.09 -6.39 7.84
C LYS A 97 12.36 -7.71 8.04
N GLN A 98 13.12 -8.78 8.27
CA GLN A 98 12.55 -10.08 8.60
C GLN A 98 11.96 -10.04 10.02
N ILE A 99 10.69 -10.40 10.16
CA ILE A 99 9.95 -10.49 11.43
C ILE A 99 9.82 -11.94 11.92
N SER A 100 9.66 -12.93 11.07
CA SER A 100 9.73 -14.33 11.51
C SER A 100 9.98 -15.26 10.32
N TRP A 101 10.44 -16.47 10.60
CA TRP A 101 10.43 -17.58 9.65
C TRP A 101 9.25 -18.54 9.89
N SER A 102 8.71 -18.59 11.11
CA SER A 102 7.49 -19.32 11.46
C SER A 102 6.55 -18.37 12.23
N PRO A 103 5.54 -17.77 11.57
CA PRO A 103 5.29 -17.84 10.14
C PRO A 103 6.33 -17.01 9.38
N ARG A 104 6.42 -17.17 8.06
CA ARG A 104 7.23 -16.26 7.23
C ARG A 104 6.59 -14.88 7.26
N ALA A 105 7.27 -13.91 7.88
CA ALA A 105 6.75 -12.55 8.04
C ALA A 105 7.86 -11.50 7.85
N PHE A 106 7.56 -10.43 7.12
CA PHE A 106 8.50 -9.38 6.73
C PHE A 106 7.80 -8.01 6.77
N VAL A 107 8.48 -6.99 7.29
CA VAL A 107 8.02 -5.60 7.23
C VAL A 107 8.82 -4.85 6.18
N TYR A 108 8.14 -4.16 5.29
CA TYR A 108 8.72 -3.17 4.39
C TYR A 108 8.50 -1.77 4.96
N GLU A 109 9.58 -1.07 5.29
CA GLU A 109 9.50 0.29 5.85
C GLU A 109 9.24 1.37 4.77
N GLY A 110 8.19 2.16 4.94
CA GLY A 110 7.76 3.17 3.96
C GLY A 110 7.46 2.56 2.59
N PHE A 111 6.66 1.49 2.58
CA PHE A 111 6.13 0.84 1.39
C PHE A 111 5.15 1.76 0.64
N LEU A 112 4.26 2.41 1.39
CA LEU A 112 3.38 3.46 0.90
C LEU A 112 3.94 4.83 1.25
N THR A 113 3.68 5.79 0.37
CA THR A 113 3.84 7.22 0.64
C THR A 113 2.65 7.73 1.48
N ASP A 114 2.84 8.86 2.17
CA ASP A 114 1.74 9.50 2.92
C ASP A 114 0.53 9.82 2.03
N LEU A 115 0.77 10.19 0.78
CA LEU A 115 -0.28 10.47 -0.20
C LEU A 115 -1.08 9.22 -0.57
N GLU A 116 -0.41 8.08 -0.78
CA GLU A 116 -1.07 6.79 -1.03
C GLU A 116 -1.89 6.35 0.19
N CYS A 117 -1.36 6.52 1.41
CA CYS A 117 -2.10 6.24 2.64
C CYS A 117 -3.36 7.09 2.76
N ASP A 118 -3.24 8.42 2.61
CA ASP A 118 -4.35 9.35 2.73
C ASP A 118 -5.40 9.12 1.63
N HIS A 119 -4.96 8.74 0.43
CA HIS A 119 -5.83 8.39 -0.69
C HIS A 119 -6.69 7.17 -0.38
N LEU A 120 -6.10 6.06 0.09
CA LEU A 120 -6.85 4.86 0.49
C LEU A 120 -7.85 5.15 1.62
N ILE A 121 -7.46 5.94 2.62
CA ILE A 121 -8.39 6.38 3.69
C ILE A 121 -9.55 7.19 3.11
N SER A 122 -9.27 8.09 2.15
CA SER A 122 -10.29 8.95 1.55
C SER A 122 -11.33 8.16 0.76
N LEU A 123 -10.89 7.16 -0.02
CA LEU A 123 -11.78 6.25 -0.75
C LEU A 123 -12.66 5.46 0.22
N ALA A 124 -12.07 4.93 1.30
CA ALA A 124 -12.78 4.11 2.26
C ALA A 124 -13.83 4.89 3.08
N LYS A 125 -13.56 6.15 3.44
CA LYS A 125 -14.45 6.96 4.28
C LYS A 125 -15.87 7.11 3.71
N ALA A 126 -16.03 7.07 2.40
CA ALA A 126 -17.34 7.17 1.75
C ALA A 126 -18.21 5.91 1.96
N GLU A 127 -17.61 4.77 2.27
CA GLU A 127 -18.27 3.46 2.24
C GLU A 127 -18.07 2.65 3.54
N LEU A 128 -17.49 3.25 4.59
CA LEU A 128 -17.25 2.57 5.86
C LEU A 128 -18.53 2.00 6.46
N LYS A 129 -18.54 0.67 6.64
CA LYS A 129 -19.59 -0.07 7.35
C LYS A 129 -18.96 -0.96 8.40
N ARG A 130 -19.75 -1.49 9.32
CA ARG A 130 -19.25 -2.43 10.32
C ARG A 130 -18.61 -3.65 9.63
N SER A 131 -17.38 -4.01 10.02
CA SER A 131 -16.65 -5.11 9.39
C SER A 131 -17.31 -6.48 9.67
N SER A 132 -17.19 -7.37 8.69
CA SER A 132 -17.64 -8.76 8.75
C SER A 132 -16.48 -9.75 8.62
N VAL A 133 -16.75 -11.01 8.95
CA VAL A 133 -15.85 -12.16 8.78
C VAL A 133 -16.58 -13.25 7.98
N ALA A 134 -15.83 -14.11 7.28
CA ALA A 134 -16.41 -15.27 6.60
C ALA A 134 -16.84 -16.32 7.63
N ASP A 135 -18.03 -16.87 7.48
CA ASP A 135 -18.53 -18.00 8.27
C ASP A 135 -17.85 -19.30 7.83
N ASN A 136 -17.32 -20.08 8.77
CA ASN A 136 -16.57 -21.31 8.45
C ASN A 136 -17.41 -22.42 7.82
N LEU A 137 -18.74 -22.39 7.96
CA LEU A 137 -19.64 -23.42 7.44
C LEU A 137 -20.30 -22.97 6.13
N SER A 138 -20.86 -21.75 6.12
CA SER A 138 -21.59 -21.24 4.95
C SER A 138 -20.72 -20.46 3.97
N GLY A 139 -19.54 -19.99 4.38
CA GLY A 139 -18.70 -19.08 3.60
C GLY A 139 -19.23 -17.64 3.52
N GLU A 140 -20.42 -17.37 4.09
CA GLU A 140 -21.07 -16.06 4.01
C GLU A 140 -20.43 -15.03 4.94
N SER A 141 -20.51 -13.75 4.56
CA SER A 141 -20.00 -12.65 5.36
C SER A 141 -20.97 -12.30 6.51
N LYS A 142 -20.53 -12.41 7.76
CA LYS A 142 -21.33 -12.08 8.96
C LYS A 142 -20.67 -10.99 9.80
N VAL A 143 -21.47 -10.04 10.30
CA VAL A 143 -21.02 -9.04 11.29
C VAL A 143 -20.58 -9.77 12.56
N SER A 144 -19.40 -9.43 13.09
CA SER A 144 -18.74 -10.22 14.13
C SER A 144 -18.37 -9.42 15.37
N GLU A 145 -18.49 -10.04 16.54
CA GLU A 145 -17.93 -9.54 17.81
C GLU A 145 -16.41 -9.77 17.90
N VAL A 146 -15.88 -10.70 17.10
CA VAL A 146 -14.46 -11.10 17.04
C VAL A 146 -13.62 -10.03 16.35
N ARG A 147 -14.22 -9.30 15.39
CA ARG A 147 -13.63 -8.18 14.66
C ARG A 147 -14.47 -6.93 14.88
N THR A 148 -13.95 -5.96 15.63
CA THR A 148 -14.75 -4.81 16.07
C THR A 148 -14.57 -3.52 15.25
N SER A 149 -13.84 -3.58 14.13
CA SER A 149 -13.59 -2.45 13.22
C SER A 149 -14.78 -2.04 12.33
N SER A 150 -14.65 -0.89 11.69
CA SER A 150 -15.37 -0.58 10.45
C SER A 150 -14.47 -0.78 9.24
N GLY A 151 -15.02 -1.10 8.07
CA GLY A 151 -14.24 -1.27 6.86
C GLY A 151 -15.02 -1.03 5.57
N ALA A 152 -14.27 -0.95 4.48
CA ALA A 152 -14.74 -0.80 3.11
C ALA A 152 -13.83 -1.60 2.17
N PHE A 153 -14.37 -2.02 1.02
CA PHE A 153 -13.58 -2.66 -0.04
C PHE A 153 -13.35 -1.67 -1.17
N ILE A 154 -12.10 -1.53 -1.59
CA ILE A 154 -11.71 -0.74 -2.76
C ILE A 154 -11.44 -1.73 -3.89
N HIS A 155 -12.24 -1.62 -4.94
CA HIS A 155 -12.12 -2.49 -6.11
C HIS A 155 -10.72 -2.43 -6.75
N LYS A 156 -10.28 -3.57 -7.29
CA LYS A 156 -9.04 -3.67 -8.08
C LYS A 156 -8.98 -2.60 -9.16
N ALA A 157 -7.79 -2.03 -9.37
CA ALA A 157 -7.53 -0.99 -10.36
C ALA A 157 -8.56 0.18 -10.37
N LYS A 158 -9.17 0.50 -9.21
CA LYS A 158 -10.19 1.56 -9.07
C LYS A 158 -9.76 2.89 -9.69
N ASP A 159 -8.49 3.24 -9.51
CA ASP A 159 -7.84 4.41 -10.09
C ASP A 159 -6.32 4.15 -10.26
N PRO A 160 -5.57 5.05 -10.91
CA PRO A 160 -4.14 4.86 -11.14
C PRO A 160 -3.29 4.71 -9.86
N ILE A 161 -3.68 5.31 -8.74
CA ILE A 161 -2.95 5.19 -7.47
C ILE A 161 -3.16 3.79 -6.91
N VAL A 162 -4.41 3.32 -6.86
CA VAL A 162 -4.75 1.96 -6.43
C VAL A 162 -4.04 0.93 -7.31
N SER A 163 -4.09 1.10 -8.64
CA SER A 163 -3.40 0.19 -9.56
C SER A 163 -1.88 0.17 -9.34
N GLY A 164 -1.26 1.32 -9.08
CA GLY A 164 0.18 1.40 -8.80
C GLY A 164 0.57 0.75 -7.47
N ILE A 165 -0.30 0.81 -6.45
CA ILE A 165 -0.12 0.08 -5.20
C ILE A 165 -0.19 -1.43 -5.45
N GLU A 166 -1.13 -1.90 -6.28
CA GLU A 166 -1.23 -3.32 -6.65
C GLU A 166 -0.02 -3.81 -7.44
N ASP A 167 0.52 -3.01 -8.36
CA ASP A 167 1.78 -3.29 -9.06
C ASP A 167 2.95 -3.44 -8.08
N LYS A 168 3.04 -2.53 -7.10
CA LYS A 168 4.09 -2.55 -6.06
C LYS A 168 3.97 -3.78 -5.16
N ILE A 169 2.73 -4.17 -4.82
CA ILE A 169 2.46 -5.40 -4.05
C ILE A 169 2.94 -6.62 -4.84
N ALA A 170 2.51 -6.76 -6.11
CA ALA A 170 2.90 -7.88 -6.95
C ALA A 170 4.42 -7.97 -7.14
N ALA A 171 5.09 -6.83 -7.34
CA ALA A 171 6.54 -6.76 -7.47
C ALA A 171 7.27 -7.18 -6.17
N TRP A 172 6.71 -6.87 -4.99
CA TRP A 172 7.35 -7.22 -3.71
C TRP A 172 7.10 -8.68 -3.31
N THR A 173 5.87 -9.17 -3.52
CA THR A 173 5.49 -10.53 -3.14
C THR A 173 5.92 -11.59 -4.16
N PHE A 174 6.24 -11.17 -5.39
CA PHE A 174 6.39 -12.05 -6.56
C PHE A 174 5.13 -12.88 -6.86
N LEU A 175 3.96 -12.40 -6.41
CA LEU A 175 2.66 -13.02 -6.69
C LEU A 175 1.90 -12.17 -7.72
N PRO A 176 1.21 -12.80 -8.69
CA PRO A 176 0.48 -12.08 -9.73
C PRO A 176 -0.66 -11.22 -9.18
N LYS A 177 -1.04 -10.15 -9.89
CA LYS A 177 -2.09 -9.21 -9.45
C LYS A 177 -3.47 -9.83 -9.51
N GLU A 178 -3.69 -10.72 -10.46
CA GLU A 178 -4.91 -11.50 -10.69
C GLU A 178 -5.26 -12.38 -9.49
N ASN A 179 -4.26 -12.82 -8.72
CA ASN A 179 -4.46 -13.60 -7.49
C ASN A 179 -4.97 -12.75 -6.32
N GLY A 180 -4.86 -11.43 -6.40
CA GLY A 180 -5.24 -10.53 -5.31
C GLY A 180 -6.74 -10.24 -5.28
N GLU A 181 -7.35 -10.28 -4.09
CA GLU A 181 -8.70 -9.75 -3.84
C GLU A 181 -8.74 -8.21 -3.90
N ASP A 182 -9.92 -7.61 -3.80
CA ASP A 182 -10.08 -6.17 -3.55
C ASP A 182 -9.35 -5.73 -2.26
N ILE A 183 -8.87 -4.49 -2.22
CA ILE A 183 -8.18 -3.96 -1.02
C ILE A 183 -9.22 -3.68 0.07
N GLN A 184 -9.08 -4.32 1.22
CA GLN A 184 -9.94 -4.06 2.37
C GLN A 184 -9.33 -3.01 3.30
N VAL A 185 -9.94 -1.82 3.36
CA VAL A 185 -9.55 -0.76 4.30
C VAL A 185 -10.34 -0.89 5.59
N LEU A 186 -9.68 -0.70 6.72
CA LEU A 186 -10.21 -0.91 8.06
C LEU A 186 -9.84 0.25 8.97
N ARG A 187 -10.76 0.59 9.87
CA ARG A 187 -10.61 1.60 10.92
C ARG A 187 -10.90 0.96 12.27
N TYR A 188 -9.96 1.09 13.20
CA TYR A 188 -10.11 0.68 14.60
C TYR A 188 -10.00 1.91 15.50
N GLU A 189 -11.05 2.14 16.28
CA GLU A 189 -11.14 3.16 17.32
C GLU A 189 -10.66 2.59 18.67
N TYR A 190 -10.68 3.42 19.72
CA TYR A 190 -10.31 3.02 21.07
C TYR A 190 -11.01 1.71 21.51
N GLY A 191 -10.22 0.75 21.99
CA GLY A 191 -10.67 -0.56 22.45
C GLY A 191 -11.04 -1.55 21.33
N GLN A 192 -11.19 -1.12 20.08
CA GLN A 192 -11.50 -2.02 18.96
C GLN A 192 -10.28 -2.89 18.63
N LYS A 193 -10.55 -4.13 18.24
CA LYS A 193 -9.57 -5.19 18.06
C LYS A 193 -10.00 -6.17 16.97
N TYR A 194 -9.11 -7.10 16.66
CA TYR A 194 -9.43 -8.32 15.95
C TYR A 194 -8.78 -9.49 16.68
N ASP A 195 -9.59 -10.40 17.22
CA ASP A 195 -9.04 -11.61 17.84
C ASP A 195 -8.26 -12.48 16.85
N ALA A 196 -7.43 -13.35 17.40
CA ALA A 196 -6.52 -14.18 16.63
C ALA A 196 -7.28 -15.10 15.66
N HIS A 197 -6.87 -15.10 14.40
CA HIS A 197 -7.50 -15.85 13.31
C HIS A 197 -6.48 -16.24 12.24
N PHE A 198 -6.94 -17.04 11.29
CA PHE A 198 -6.21 -17.39 10.08
C PHE A 198 -6.81 -16.66 8.88
N ASP A 199 -5.96 -16.29 7.94
CA ASP A 199 -6.42 -15.74 6.66
C ASP A 199 -6.76 -16.82 5.64
N TYR A 200 -6.26 -18.05 5.78
CA TYR A 200 -6.68 -19.16 4.94
C TYR A 200 -8.09 -19.63 5.32
N PHE A 201 -8.82 -20.16 4.34
CA PHE A 201 -10.18 -20.66 4.54
C PHE A 201 -10.24 -22.05 5.17
N ALA A 202 -11.33 -22.31 5.90
CA ALA A 202 -11.73 -23.68 6.28
C ALA A 202 -12.87 -24.21 5.39
N ASP A 203 -13.55 -23.32 4.65
CA ASP A 203 -14.73 -23.63 3.86
C ASP A 203 -14.39 -23.87 2.38
N LYS A 204 -15.11 -24.81 1.75
CA LYS A 204 -14.87 -25.17 0.34
C LYS A 204 -15.32 -24.09 -0.64
N VAL A 205 -16.24 -23.20 -0.24
CA VAL A 205 -16.85 -22.20 -1.14
C VAL A 205 -15.84 -21.14 -1.51
N ASN A 206 -15.14 -20.58 -0.52
CA ASN A 206 -14.09 -19.60 -0.74
C ASN A 206 -12.85 -20.24 -1.36
N ILE A 207 -12.52 -21.50 -1.01
CA ILE A 207 -11.41 -22.25 -1.64
C ILE A 207 -11.68 -22.43 -3.13
N ALA A 208 -12.92 -22.63 -3.58
CA ALA A 208 -13.23 -22.77 -5.00
C ALA A 208 -12.89 -21.51 -5.82
N ARG A 209 -12.74 -20.34 -5.18
CA ARG A 209 -12.40 -19.08 -5.83
C ARG A 209 -10.92 -18.73 -5.60
N GLY A 210 -10.06 -19.21 -6.50
CA GLY A 210 -8.62 -18.94 -6.46
C GLY A 210 -7.84 -19.79 -5.44
N GLY A 211 -8.48 -20.71 -4.71
CA GLY A 211 -7.84 -21.51 -3.67
C GLY A 211 -7.67 -20.75 -2.35
N HIS A 212 -6.83 -21.28 -1.45
CA HIS A 212 -6.51 -20.59 -0.20
C HIS A 212 -5.79 -19.25 -0.47
N ARG A 213 -5.97 -18.31 0.45
CA ARG A 213 -5.10 -17.13 0.56
C ARG A 213 -3.70 -17.60 0.96
N MET A 214 -2.74 -17.43 0.05
CA MET A 214 -1.34 -17.80 0.26
C MET A 214 -0.61 -16.78 1.14
N ALA A 215 -0.89 -15.50 0.91
CA ALA A 215 -0.18 -14.40 1.56
C ALA A 215 -1.10 -13.21 1.80
N THR A 216 -0.74 -12.43 2.81
CA THR A 216 -1.42 -11.20 3.19
C THR A 216 -0.41 -10.07 3.24
N VAL A 217 -0.75 -8.96 2.57
CA VAL A 217 -0.05 -7.68 2.73
C VAL A 217 -0.95 -6.74 3.52
N LEU A 218 -0.57 -6.50 4.77
CA LEU A 218 -1.22 -5.57 5.69
C LEU A 218 -0.45 -4.24 5.71
N MET A 219 -1.01 -3.23 5.07
CA MET A 219 -0.45 -1.87 4.99
C MET A 219 -1.00 -1.00 6.12
N TYR A 220 -0.13 -0.31 6.85
CA TYR A 220 -0.53 0.61 7.92
C TYR A 220 -0.70 2.02 7.35
N LEU A 221 -1.91 2.57 7.47
CA LEU A 221 -2.27 3.87 6.88
C LEU A 221 -2.22 5.02 7.89
N SER A 222 -2.06 4.72 9.18
CA SER A 222 -1.85 5.68 10.25
C SER A 222 -0.81 5.18 11.25
N ASP A 223 -0.16 6.12 11.93
CA ASP A 223 0.57 5.84 13.15
C ASP A 223 -0.42 5.61 14.30
N VAL A 224 -0.12 4.66 15.18
CA VAL A 224 -0.90 4.44 16.41
C VAL A 224 0.01 4.70 17.60
N GLU A 225 -0.46 5.56 18.51
CA GLU A 225 0.33 6.00 19.65
C GLU A 225 0.56 4.83 20.63
N LYS A 226 -0.52 4.15 21.04
CA LYS A 226 -0.46 2.95 21.89
C LYS A 226 -1.43 1.87 21.45
N GLY A 227 -0.99 0.62 21.50
CA GLY A 227 -1.78 -0.54 21.08
C GLY A 227 -1.85 -0.67 19.55
N GLY A 228 -2.85 -1.40 19.06
CA GLY A 228 -3.09 -1.57 17.63
C GLY A 228 -2.07 -2.46 16.91
N GLU A 229 -1.16 -3.15 17.62
CA GLU A 229 -0.16 -4.02 17.03
C GLU A 229 -0.78 -5.19 16.26
N THR A 230 -0.09 -5.68 15.23
CA THR A 230 -0.39 -6.99 14.65
C THR A 230 0.46 -8.02 15.39
N VAL A 231 -0.17 -8.96 16.09
CA VAL A 231 0.51 -9.98 16.91
C VAL A 231 0.36 -11.36 16.29
N PHE A 232 1.43 -12.16 16.35
CA PHE A 232 1.48 -13.57 15.97
C PHE A 232 1.72 -14.42 17.24
N PRO A 233 0.68 -14.89 17.93
CA PRO A 233 0.81 -15.59 19.22
C PRO A 233 1.52 -16.94 19.11
N SER A 234 1.49 -17.56 17.93
CA SER A 234 2.06 -18.88 17.65
C SER A 234 3.40 -18.81 16.91
N ALA A 235 3.97 -17.62 16.74
CA ALA A 235 5.24 -17.46 16.05
C ALA A 235 6.42 -17.96 16.89
N GLU A 236 7.37 -18.63 16.25
CA GLU A 236 8.58 -19.10 16.92
C GLU A 236 9.56 -17.95 17.17
N GLU A 237 9.91 -17.73 18.44
CA GLU A 237 10.85 -16.67 18.81
C GLU A 237 12.30 -17.16 18.75
N SER A 238 13.12 -16.47 17.95
CA SER A 238 14.55 -16.77 17.92
C SER A 238 15.22 -16.33 19.23
N GLN A 239 16.11 -17.16 19.78
CA GLN A 239 16.93 -16.83 20.97
C GLN A 239 17.69 -15.49 20.86
N ARG A 240 18.06 -15.08 19.64
CA ARG A 240 18.73 -13.80 19.37
C ARG A 240 17.85 -12.57 19.60
N ARG A 241 16.52 -12.70 19.57
CA ARG A 241 15.58 -11.60 19.84
C ARG A 241 15.25 -11.43 21.31
N GLN A 242 15.23 -12.53 22.06
CA GLN A 242 15.02 -12.48 23.52
C GLN A 242 16.06 -11.61 24.24
N ALA A 243 17.26 -11.42 23.66
CA ALA A 243 18.33 -10.61 24.23
C ALA A 243 18.27 -9.10 23.88
N SER A 244 17.35 -8.66 23.03
CA SER A 244 17.23 -7.25 22.62
C SER A 244 16.03 -6.59 23.31
N GLU A 245 16.23 -6.15 24.55
CA GLU A 245 15.26 -5.31 25.25
C GLU A 245 15.04 -3.97 24.53
N THR A 246 13.81 -3.75 24.04
CA THR A 246 13.01 -2.53 24.29
C THR A 246 11.53 -2.85 24.00
N ASN A 247 10.93 -3.73 24.83
CA ASN A 247 9.50 -4.09 24.77
C ASN A 247 8.60 -3.18 25.63
N GLN A 248 9.11 -2.04 26.12
CA GLN A 248 8.34 -1.15 27.00
C GLN A 248 7.17 -0.45 26.29
N ASP A 249 7.25 -0.28 24.97
CA ASP A 249 6.25 0.43 24.16
C ASP A 249 5.19 -0.51 23.53
N LEU A 250 5.27 -1.82 23.81
CA LEU A 250 4.28 -2.80 23.36
C LEU A 250 3.16 -2.96 24.39
N SER A 251 1.93 -3.11 23.90
CA SER A 251 0.77 -3.48 24.71
C SER A 251 0.91 -4.88 25.31
N ASP A 252 0.16 -5.16 26.38
CA ASP A 252 0.13 -6.51 26.98
C ASP A 252 -0.45 -7.57 26.04
N CYS A 253 -1.26 -7.16 25.06
CA CYS A 253 -1.68 -8.03 23.98
C CYS A 253 -0.51 -8.40 23.07
N ALA A 254 0.30 -7.40 22.67
CA ALA A 254 1.43 -7.61 21.77
C ALA A 254 2.53 -8.47 22.38
N LYS A 255 2.72 -8.43 23.70
CA LYS A 255 3.69 -9.26 24.43
C LYS A 255 3.37 -10.76 24.42
N LYS A 256 2.20 -11.18 23.92
CA LYS A 256 1.81 -12.61 23.84
C LYS A 256 2.45 -13.35 22.66
N GLY A 257 3.23 -12.68 21.82
CA GLY A 257 3.92 -13.29 20.70
C GLY A 257 4.80 -12.28 19.97
N ILE A 258 5.25 -12.62 18.77
CA ILE A 258 5.96 -11.66 17.91
C ILE A 258 4.94 -10.64 17.40
N ALA A 259 5.23 -9.36 17.59
CA ALA A 259 4.32 -8.28 17.22
C ALA A 259 4.97 -7.21 16.35
N VAL A 260 4.16 -6.55 15.53
CA VAL A 260 4.54 -5.43 14.67
C VAL A 260 3.69 -4.21 15.04
N LYS A 261 4.35 -3.12 15.43
CA LYS A 261 3.69 -1.84 15.73
C LYS A 261 3.28 -1.15 14.41
N PRO A 262 2.03 -0.68 14.28
CA PRO A 262 1.59 0.05 13.10
C PRO A 262 2.31 1.39 13.00
N ARG A 263 2.94 1.62 11.86
CA ARG A 263 3.61 2.87 11.50
C ARG A 263 3.14 3.27 10.11
N LYS A 264 2.71 4.52 9.94
CA LYS A 264 2.15 4.99 8.66
C LYS A 264 3.15 4.73 7.53
N GLY A 265 2.65 4.13 6.45
CA GLY A 265 3.43 3.82 5.27
C GLY A 265 4.12 2.45 5.30
N ASP A 266 4.31 1.84 6.46
CA ASP A 266 4.89 0.50 6.54
C ASP A 266 3.89 -0.58 6.07
N ALA A 267 4.39 -1.68 5.53
CA ALA A 267 3.59 -2.83 5.15
C ALA A 267 4.16 -4.13 5.71
N LEU A 268 3.30 -4.96 6.29
CA LEU A 268 3.62 -6.29 6.79
C LEU A 268 3.14 -7.33 5.77
N LEU A 269 4.08 -8.09 5.21
CA LEU A 269 3.83 -9.28 4.43
C LEU A 269 3.98 -10.51 5.32
N PHE A 270 2.97 -11.37 5.38
CA PHE A 270 3.09 -12.69 5.98
C PHE A 270 2.40 -13.75 5.13
N PHE A 271 2.87 -14.99 5.25
CA PHE A 271 2.36 -16.12 4.49
C PHE A 271 1.47 -16.99 5.38
N SER A 272 0.28 -17.30 4.88
CA SER A 272 -0.69 -18.19 5.52
C SER A 272 -0.45 -19.65 5.18
N LEU A 273 0.35 -19.91 4.13
CA LEU A 273 0.74 -21.24 3.68
C LEU A 273 2.26 -21.41 3.69
N HIS A 274 2.70 -22.63 3.96
CA HIS A 274 4.04 -23.09 3.68
C HIS A 274 4.31 -23.12 2.17
N PRO A 275 5.58 -23.16 1.71
CA PRO A 275 5.91 -23.25 0.29
C PRO A 275 5.34 -24.46 -0.45
N ASN A 276 4.97 -25.52 0.28
CA ASN A 276 4.27 -26.70 -0.24
C ASN A 276 2.73 -26.53 -0.27
N ALA A 277 2.22 -25.30 -0.14
CA ALA A 277 0.80 -24.94 -0.12
C ALA A 277 -0.03 -25.52 1.04
N ILE A 278 0.61 -26.07 2.08
CA ILE A 278 -0.08 -26.52 3.30
C ILE A 278 -0.33 -25.31 4.23
N PRO A 279 -1.52 -25.18 4.85
CA PRO A 279 -1.79 -24.15 5.85
C PRO A 279 -0.76 -24.14 6.98
N ASP A 280 -0.21 -22.95 7.26
CA ASP A 280 0.78 -22.72 8.31
C ASP A 280 0.08 -22.28 9.60
N THR A 281 0.00 -23.17 10.59
CA THR A 281 -0.68 -22.87 11.86
C THR A 281 0.06 -21.82 12.70
N SER A 282 1.35 -21.58 12.43
CA SER A 282 2.08 -20.48 13.06
C SER A 282 1.64 -19.10 12.52
N SER A 283 0.91 -19.05 11.41
CA SER A 283 0.35 -17.81 10.83
C SER A 283 -0.88 -17.26 11.57
N LEU A 284 -1.23 -17.86 12.71
CA LEU A 284 -2.28 -17.34 13.59
C LEU A 284 -1.91 -15.91 14.00
N HIS A 285 -2.78 -14.95 13.70
CA HIS A 285 -2.49 -13.55 13.93
C HIS A 285 -3.72 -12.76 14.34
N GLY A 286 -3.53 -11.64 15.03
CA GLY A 286 -4.60 -10.76 15.49
C GLY A 286 -4.20 -9.29 15.52
N GLY A 287 -5.20 -8.43 15.64
CA GLY A 287 -5.03 -7.00 15.86
C GLY A 287 -5.28 -6.66 17.33
N CYS A 288 -4.23 -6.26 18.05
CA CYS A 288 -4.34 -5.84 19.43
C CYS A 288 -5.26 -4.61 19.58
N PRO A 289 -5.94 -4.45 20.74
CA PRO A 289 -6.78 -3.28 20.98
C PRO A 289 -6.02 -1.98 20.80
N VAL A 290 -6.65 -0.99 20.17
CA VAL A 290 -6.12 0.39 20.15
C VAL A 290 -6.32 1.00 21.54
N ILE A 291 -5.24 1.52 22.13
CA ILE A 291 -5.27 2.14 23.47
C ILE A 291 -5.23 3.66 23.34
N GLU A 292 -4.46 4.19 22.38
CA GLU A 292 -4.35 5.63 22.15
C GLU A 292 -4.13 5.92 20.65
N GLY A 293 -4.85 6.91 20.13
CA GLY A 293 -4.92 7.22 18.70
C GLY A 293 -5.97 6.41 17.94
N GLU A 294 -5.73 6.20 16.65
CA GLU A 294 -6.64 5.50 15.74
C GLU A 294 -5.85 4.71 14.72
N LYS A 295 -6.25 3.45 14.48
CA LYS A 295 -5.58 2.58 13.51
C LYS A 295 -6.37 2.53 12.21
N TRP A 296 -5.72 2.94 11.13
CA TRP A 296 -6.15 2.64 9.77
C TRP A 296 -5.21 1.63 9.13
N SER A 297 -5.77 0.63 8.47
CA SER A 297 -4.99 -0.37 7.73
C SER A 297 -5.69 -0.76 6.43
N ALA A 298 -4.92 -1.09 5.40
CA ALA A 298 -5.39 -1.69 4.17
C ALA A 298 -4.83 -3.12 4.04
N THR A 299 -5.70 -4.08 3.79
CA THR A 299 -5.33 -5.50 3.65
C THR A 299 -5.49 -5.91 2.19
N LYS A 300 -4.46 -6.53 1.63
CA LYS A 300 -4.52 -7.22 0.34
C LYS A 300 -4.29 -8.71 0.60
N TRP A 301 -5.33 -9.51 0.39
CA TRP A 301 -5.22 -10.97 0.39
C TRP A 301 -4.87 -11.46 -1.00
N ILE A 302 -3.96 -12.43 -1.08
CA ILE A 302 -3.44 -12.96 -2.34
C ILE A 302 -3.61 -14.49 -2.31
N HIS A 303 -4.33 -15.01 -3.30
CA HIS A 303 -4.65 -16.41 -3.46
C HIS A 303 -3.52 -17.22 -4.11
N VAL A 304 -3.60 -18.56 -3.98
CA VAL A 304 -2.70 -19.48 -4.71
C VAL A 304 -2.90 -19.42 -6.23
N ASP A 305 -4.09 -19.01 -6.68
CA ASP A 305 -4.47 -18.89 -8.09
C ASP A 305 -5.27 -17.60 -8.35
N SER A 306 -5.58 -17.32 -9.61
CA SER A 306 -6.34 -16.14 -10.03
C SER A 306 -7.70 -16.07 -9.33
N PHE A 307 -7.94 -14.95 -8.65
CA PHE A 307 -9.20 -14.62 -7.97
C PHE A 307 -10.26 -14.01 -8.92
N ASP A 308 -9.80 -13.47 -10.04
CA ASP A 308 -10.64 -12.83 -11.06
C ASP A 308 -11.39 -13.84 -11.93
N THR A 309 -10.93 -15.08 -11.96
CA THR A 309 -11.61 -16.21 -12.61
C THR A 309 -12.82 -16.62 -11.78
N ILE A 310 -13.96 -15.96 -12.03
CA ILE A 310 -15.27 -16.41 -11.56
C ILE A 310 -15.50 -17.82 -12.11
N ALA A 311 -15.91 -18.74 -11.21
CA ALA A 311 -16.42 -20.10 -11.47
C ALA A 311 -16.31 -20.53 -12.94
N ARG A 312 -15.24 -21.28 -13.25
CA ARG A 312 -14.92 -21.71 -14.61
C ARG A 312 -16.17 -22.29 -15.26
N ASP A 313 -16.45 -21.86 -16.48
CA ASP A 313 -17.53 -22.41 -17.28
C ASP A 313 -17.24 -23.90 -17.52
N HIS A 314 -17.91 -24.75 -16.76
CA HIS A 314 -17.77 -26.21 -16.80
C HIS A 314 -18.08 -26.80 -18.20
N THR A 315 -18.66 -26.00 -19.10
CA THR A 315 -19.10 -26.44 -20.42
C THR A 315 -18.04 -26.34 -21.51
N ASN A 316 -17.00 -25.51 -21.35
CA ASN A 316 -15.98 -25.35 -22.38
C ASN A 316 -14.79 -26.29 -22.16
N CYS A 317 -14.60 -27.22 -23.11
CA CYS A 317 -13.40 -28.04 -23.18
C CYS A 317 -12.24 -27.24 -23.79
N GLY A 318 -11.19 -26.98 -23.01
CA GLY A 318 -10.04 -26.22 -23.48
C GLY A 318 -8.78 -26.44 -22.64
N ASP A 319 -7.69 -25.86 -23.15
CA ASP A 319 -6.46 -25.65 -22.39
C ASP A 319 -6.39 -24.17 -22.04
N GLU A 320 -6.20 -23.87 -20.75
CA GLU A 320 -6.15 -22.51 -20.22
C GLU A 320 -4.72 -22.01 -20.01
N ASN A 321 -3.74 -22.91 -20.12
CA ASN A 321 -2.32 -22.56 -20.06
C ASN A 321 -1.62 -22.89 -21.38
N PRO A 322 -0.81 -21.97 -21.95
CA PRO A 322 0.01 -22.25 -23.13
C PRO A 322 0.97 -23.43 -22.97
N SER A 323 1.28 -23.84 -21.74
CA SER A 323 2.17 -24.96 -21.43
C SER A 323 1.45 -26.31 -21.30
N CYS A 324 0.12 -26.37 -21.40
CA CYS A 324 -0.66 -27.59 -21.17
C CYS A 324 -0.22 -28.77 -22.04
N GLU A 325 0.05 -28.54 -23.33
CA GLU A 325 0.51 -29.58 -24.26
C GLU A 325 1.84 -30.17 -23.79
N ARG A 326 2.81 -29.29 -23.50
CA ARG A 326 4.12 -29.67 -22.96
C ARG A 326 4.01 -30.42 -21.63
N TRP A 327 3.16 -29.99 -20.72
CA TRP A 327 2.99 -30.67 -19.43
C TRP A 327 2.33 -32.04 -19.58
N ALA A 328 1.37 -32.17 -20.50
CA ALA A 328 0.77 -33.46 -20.83
C ALA A 328 1.81 -34.43 -21.40
N GLU A 329 2.70 -33.98 -22.29
CA GLU A 329 3.83 -34.77 -22.80
C GLU A 329 4.80 -35.22 -21.69
N LEU A 330 4.96 -34.41 -20.65
CA LEU A 330 5.78 -34.72 -19.47
C LEU A 330 5.08 -35.66 -18.46
N GLY A 331 3.84 -36.07 -18.71
CA GLY A 331 3.09 -36.99 -17.85
C GLY A 331 2.31 -36.32 -16.70
N GLU A 332 2.17 -34.99 -16.71
CA GLU A 332 1.48 -34.27 -15.64
C GLU A 332 -0.02 -34.61 -15.55
N CYS A 333 -0.64 -35.11 -16.63
CA CYS A 333 -2.01 -35.62 -16.57
C CYS A 333 -2.20 -36.72 -15.51
N THR A 334 -1.13 -37.46 -15.18
CA THR A 334 -1.12 -38.49 -14.13
C THR A 334 -0.46 -37.99 -12.85
N ASN A 335 0.61 -37.20 -12.94
CA ASN A 335 1.36 -36.72 -11.76
C ASN A 335 0.64 -35.57 -11.02
N ASN A 336 -0.16 -34.79 -11.74
CA ASN A 336 -0.91 -33.64 -11.23
C ASN A 336 -2.35 -33.63 -11.81
N PRO A 337 -3.14 -34.68 -11.53
CA PRO A 337 -4.44 -34.86 -12.18
C PRO A 337 -5.45 -33.78 -11.79
N GLU A 338 -5.37 -33.23 -10.57
CA GLU A 338 -6.27 -32.16 -10.13
C GLU A 338 -6.08 -30.88 -10.94
N TYR A 339 -4.85 -30.45 -11.18
CA TYR A 339 -4.59 -29.27 -12.02
C TYR A 339 -4.88 -29.57 -13.48
N MET A 340 -4.43 -30.72 -13.99
CA MET A 340 -4.43 -31.01 -15.41
C MET A 340 -5.81 -31.44 -15.93
N VAL A 341 -6.45 -32.38 -15.23
CA VAL A 341 -7.72 -33.02 -15.62
C VAL A 341 -8.89 -32.45 -14.83
N GLY A 342 -8.70 -32.16 -13.54
CA GLY A 342 -9.73 -31.71 -12.62
C GLY A 342 -10.29 -32.82 -11.73
N SER A 343 -11.22 -32.42 -10.87
CA SER A 343 -12.06 -33.28 -10.05
C SER A 343 -13.51 -33.29 -10.58
N PRO A 344 -14.39 -34.14 -10.04
CA PRO A 344 -15.82 -34.10 -10.36
C PRO A 344 -16.48 -32.74 -10.09
N GLU A 345 -15.93 -31.95 -9.17
CA GLU A 345 -16.45 -30.64 -8.76
C GLU A 345 -15.78 -29.46 -9.47
N LEU A 346 -14.52 -29.61 -9.91
CA LEU A 346 -13.73 -28.52 -10.50
C LEU A 346 -12.98 -29.02 -11.75
N PRO A 347 -13.24 -28.46 -12.95
CA PRO A 347 -12.54 -28.87 -14.16
C PRO A 347 -11.05 -28.53 -14.07
N GLY A 348 -10.18 -29.34 -14.68
CA GLY A 348 -8.76 -29.05 -14.80
C GLY A 348 -8.48 -27.97 -15.84
N TYR A 349 -7.27 -27.42 -15.80
CA TYR A 349 -6.78 -26.36 -16.69
C TYR A 349 -6.28 -26.86 -18.05
N CYS A 350 -5.96 -28.15 -18.16
CA CYS A 350 -5.33 -28.74 -19.34
C CYS A 350 -6.13 -29.92 -19.89
N ARG A 351 -7.46 -29.86 -19.77
CA ARG A 351 -8.35 -30.98 -20.05
C ARG A 351 -8.29 -31.41 -21.51
N LYS A 352 -8.07 -30.48 -22.43
CA LYS A 352 -7.93 -30.80 -23.86
C LYS A 352 -6.61 -31.52 -24.14
N SER A 353 -5.49 -31.00 -23.63
CA SER A 353 -4.18 -31.64 -23.72
C SER A 353 -4.14 -33.03 -23.05
N CYS A 354 -4.86 -33.21 -21.94
CA CYS A 354 -5.00 -34.49 -21.27
C CYS A 354 -6.09 -35.40 -21.85
N LYS A 355 -6.77 -34.99 -22.92
CA LYS A 355 -7.87 -35.76 -23.56
C LYS A 355 -9.00 -36.12 -22.58
N ALA A 356 -9.21 -35.29 -21.56
CA ALA A 356 -10.28 -35.42 -20.57
C ALA A 356 -11.62 -34.85 -21.05
N CYS A 357 -11.64 -34.20 -22.20
CA CYS A 357 -12.81 -33.73 -22.91
C CYS A 357 -12.49 -33.57 -24.40
N SER A 358 -13.51 -33.40 -25.24
CA SER A 358 -13.39 -33.28 -26.71
C SER A 358 -14.25 -32.16 -27.26
#